data_AF-A0A965KME4-F1
#
_entry.id   AF-A0A965KME4-F1
#
_cell.length_a   1.000
_cell.length_b   1.000
_cell.length_c   1.000
_cell.angle_alpha   90.00
_cell.angle_beta   90.00
_cell.angle_gamma   90.00
#
_symmetry.space_group_name_H-M   'P 1'
#
loop_
_entity.id
_entity.type
_entity.pdbx_description
1 polymer ?
#
loop_
_entity_poly.entity_id
_entity_poly.type
_entity_poly.pdbx_seq_one_letter_code
_entity_poly.pdbx_strand_id
1 'polypeptide(L)'
;VLIRIILIPLFVKQIKSQRALTALQPHLKEIQKKYKDDRQKQSEEMMKLYKEHKTNPLASCFPILAQAPIFFALFTVLNGIGKNPPVAHGVLTLADAESAAQAKFFGAPISETFLGSTSGTVKIVTVILIAFMSLTTFTTQRQLMVKGMPKMDSSNNMMLQQQKIMLYLFPVIFAVSGVNFPIGVLIYWSTTNLWTWGQQFYVIKRNPTPGSPAYEELQKKRSSKNPSAANENIDGATEGSVIDPEIKGQRQQPNKKKKKKK
;
A
#
# COMPACT_ATOMS: atom_id res chain seq x y z
N VAL A 1 -2.10 0.49 -14.19
CA VAL A 1 -0.82 -0.22 -14.03
C VAL A 1 0.39 0.69 -14.28
N LEU A 2 0.51 1.35 -15.44
CA LEU A 2 1.67 2.22 -15.76
C LEU A 2 1.95 3.29 -14.69
N ILE A 3 0.94 4.01 -14.24
CA ILE A 3 1.09 5.02 -13.17
C ILE A 3 1.67 4.41 -11.90
N ARG A 4 1.24 3.20 -11.53
CA ARG A 4 1.76 2.50 -10.34
C ARG A 4 3.22 2.11 -10.49
N ILE A 5 3.65 1.75 -11.70
CA ILE A 5 5.07 1.45 -12.01
C ILE A 5 5.92 2.71 -11.82
N ILE A 6 5.47 3.85 -12.36
CA ILE A 6 6.17 5.14 -12.22
C ILE A 6 6.30 5.54 -10.74
N LEU A 7 5.30 5.21 -9.92
CA LEU A 7 5.29 5.53 -8.49
C LEU A 7 6.09 4.55 -7.62
N ILE A 8 6.67 3.47 -8.16
CA ILE A 8 7.44 2.49 -7.38
C ILE A 8 8.56 3.13 -6.54
N PRO A 9 9.41 4.04 -7.07
CA PRO A 9 10.48 4.65 -6.27
C PRO A 9 9.93 5.43 -5.07
N LEU A 10 8.77 6.07 -5.25
CA LEU A 10 8.10 6.76 -4.18
C LEU A 10 7.56 5.78 -3.12
N PHE A 11 6.93 4.69 -3.54
CA PHE A 11 6.48 3.63 -2.62
C PHE A 11 7.64 3.04 -1.81
N VAL A 12 8.82 2.86 -2.41
CA VAL A 12 10.01 2.38 -1.69
C VAL A 12 10.42 3.37 -0.59
N LYS A 13 10.45 4.67 -0.89
CA LYS A 13 10.74 5.71 0.12
C LYS A 13 9.72 5.70 1.27
N GLN A 14 8.44 5.49 0.96
CA GLN A 14 7.37 5.40 1.97
C GLN A 14 7.56 4.19 2.89
N ILE A 15 7.87 3.01 2.33
CA ILE A 15 8.15 1.80 3.13
C ILE A 15 9.35 2.05 4.07
N LYS A 16 10.40 2.72 3.59
CA LYS A 16 11.55 3.10 4.43
C LYS A 16 11.12 4.02 5.59
N SER A 17 10.29 5.02 5.32
CA SER A 17 9.75 5.91 6.37
C SER A 17 8.87 5.17 7.38
N GLN A 18 8.03 4.24 6.92
CA GLN A 18 7.15 3.45 7.79
C GLN A 18 7.96 2.55 8.75
N ARG A 19 9.10 2.02 8.28
CA ARG A 19 10.02 1.24 9.13
C ARG A 19 10.69 2.08 10.20
N ALA A 20 11.13 3.30 9.86
CA ALA A 20 11.69 4.21 10.85
C ALA A 20 10.69 4.49 11.99
N LEU A 21 9.43 4.74 11.65
CA LEU A 21 8.36 4.88 12.64
C LEU A 21 8.10 3.60 13.44
N THR A 22 8.26 2.44 12.81
CA THR A 22 8.13 1.15 13.49
C THR A 22 9.26 0.93 14.51
N ALA A 23 10.49 1.36 14.18
CA ALA A 23 11.64 1.28 15.07
C ALA A 23 11.50 2.21 16.29
N LEU A 24 10.74 3.31 16.18
CA LEU A 24 10.47 4.23 17.30
C LEU A 24 9.33 3.78 18.23
N GLN A 25 8.56 2.75 17.86
CA GLN A 25 7.47 2.23 18.67
C GLN A 25 7.82 1.93 20.15
N PRO A 26 8.96 1.31 20.51
CA PRO A 26 9.31 1.09 21.92
C PRO A 26 9.45 2.40 22.70
N HIS A 27 10.16 3.40 22.15
CA HIS A 27 10.32 4.71 22.78
C HIS A 27 9.00 5.48 22.88
N LEU A 28 8.14 5.37 21.85
CA LEU A 28 6.80 5.95 21.90
C LEU A 28 5.96 5.35 23.05
N LYS A 29 6.10 4.04 23.32
CA LYS A 29 5.42 3.40 24.46
C LYS A 29 5.97 3.89 25.79
N GLU A 30 7.28 4.13 25.89
CA GLU A 30 7.89 4.68 27.11
C GLU A 30 7.37 6.09 27.40
N ILE A 31 7.31 6.95 26.38
CA ILE A 31 6.71 8.29 26.49
C ILE A 31 5.23 8.18 26.92
N GLN A 32 4.46 7.28 26.30
CA GLN A 32 3.06 7.06 26.66
C GLN A 32 2.88 6.60 28.11
N LYS A 33 3.76 5.72 28.61
CA LYS A 33 3.73 5.25 30.00
C LYS A 33 4.16 6.36 30.97
N LYS A 34 5.21 7.11 30.65
CA LYS A 34 5.78 8.17 31.51
C LYS A 34 4.84 9.37 31.65
N TYR A 35 4.12 9.73 30.60
CA TYR A 35 3.22 10.89 30.56
C TYR A 35 1.75 10.47 30.36
N LYS A 36 1.32 9.38 31.01
CA LYS A 36 -0.03 8.82 30.86
C LYS A 36 -1.14 9.85 31.17
N ASP A 37 -0.92 10.66 32.20
CA ASP A 37 -1.90 11.62 32.71
C ASP A 37 -1.72 13.04 32.12
N ASP A 38 -0.67 13.27 31.33
CA ASP A 38 -0.35 14.56 30.72
C ASP A 38 -0.25 14.43 29.20
N ARG A 39 -1.40 14.59 28.52
CA ARG A 39 -1.50 14.48 27.06
C ARG A 39 -0.70 15.57 26.33
N GLN A 40 -0.57 16.75 26.91
CA GLN A 40 0.17 17.84 26.27
C GLN A 40 1.65 17.49 26.22
N LYS A 41 2.22 17.11 27.37
CA LYS A 41 3.62 16.71 27.48
C LYS A 41 3.92 15.43 26.71
N GLN A 42 2.98 14.48 26.69
CA GLN A 42 3.06 13.30 25.83
C GLN A 42 3.20 13.68 24.35
N SER A 43 2.35 14.59 23.85
CA SER A 43 2.41 15.06 22.45
C SER A 43 3.73 15.77 22.13
N GLU A 44 4.21 16.61 23.05
CA GLU A 44 5.47 17.35 22.91
C GLU A 44 6.67 16.40 22.83
N GLU A 45 6.78 15.46 23.76
CA GLU A 45 7.89 14.50 23.82
C GLU A 45 7.85 13.53 22.62
N MET A 46 6.67 13.11 22.17
CA MET A 46 6.56 12.34 20.91
C MET A 46 7.08 13.14 19.72
N MET A 47 6.78 14.44 19.65
CA MET A 47 7.28 15.29 18.56
C MET A 47 8.79 15.52 18.66
N LYS A 48 9.35 15.67 19.86
CA LYS A 48 10.81 15.73 20.08
C LYS A 48 11.49 14.45 19.62
N LEU A 49 10.96 13.29 20.01
CA LEU A 49 11.47 11.99 19.56
C LEU A 49 11.49 11.88 18.02
N TYR A 50 10.41 12.28 17.36
CA TYR A 50 10.37 12.30 15.88
C TYR A 50 11.44 13.20 15.28
N LYS A 51 11.69 14.38 15.86
CA LYS A 51 12.73 15.32 15.41
C LYS A 51 14.15 14.78 15.62
N GLU A 52 14.43 14.24 16.81
CA GLU A 52 15.73 13.67 17.17
C GLU A 52 16.11 12.52 16.25
N HIS A 53 15.16 11.62 15.97
CA HIS A 53 15.35 10.50 15.06
C HIS A 53 15.09 10.84 13.58
N LYS A 54 14.95 12.13 13.23
CA LYS A 54 14.71 12.63 11.86
C LYS A 54 13.62 11.87 11.11
N THR A 55 12.59 11.44 11.83
CA THR A 55 11.52 10.59 11.32
C THR A 55 10.24 11.39 11.20
N ASN A 56 9.60 11.39 10.02
CA ASN A 56 8.40 12.17 9.77
C ASN A 56 7.12 11.31 9.86
N PRO A 57 6.20 11.56 10.82
CA PRO A 57 4.94 10.82 10.90
C PRO A 57 4.03 11.02 9.68
N LEU A 58 4.08 12.19 9.03
CA LEU A 58 3.28 12.51 7.83
C LEU A 58 3.81 11.85 6.56
N ALA A 59 5.08 11.42 6.54
CA ALA A 59 5.60 10.70 5.39
C ALA A 59 4.88 9.35 5.16
N SER A 60 4.22 8.81 6.19
CA SER A 60 3.38 7.60 6.08
C SER A 60 2.04 7.83 5.39
N CYS A 61 1.51 9.07 5.38
CA CYS A 61 0.26 9.40 4.66
C CYS A 61 0.51 9.95 3.25
N PHE A 62 1.77 10.23 2.90
CA PHE A 62 2.18 10.63 1.55
C PHE A 62 1.63 9.77 0.40
N PRO A 63 1.50 8.42 0.50
CA PRO A 63 0.91 7.64 -0.58
C PRO A 63 -0.52 8.04 -0.92
N ILE A 64 -1.31 8.38 0.09
CA ILE A 64 -2.71 8.80 -0.11
C ILE A 64 -2.73 10.16 -0.81
N LEU A 65 -1.89 11.09 -0.36
CA LEU A 65 -1.80 12.44 -0.93
C LEU A 65 -1.31 12.43 -2.37
N ALA A 66 -0.26 11.66 -2.68
CA ALA A 66 0.28 11.58 -4.03
C ALA A 66 -0.69 10.87 -5.01
N GLN A 67 -1.53 9.97 -4.52
CA GLN A 67 -2.52 9.26 -5.33
C GLN A 67 -3.79 10.09 -5.58
N ALA A 68 -4.16 10.99 -4.68
CA ALA A 68 -5.41 11.74 -4.77
C ALA A 68 -5.57 12.51 -6.10
N PRO A 69 -4.58 13.27 -6.61
CA PRO A 69 -4.71 13.96 -7.91
C PRO A 69 -4.97 13.01 -9.08
N ILE A 70 -4.27 11.87 -9.09
CA ILE A 70 -4.42 10.84 -10.13
C ILE A 70 -5.84 10.25 -10.07
N PHE A 71 -6.33 9.98 -8.86
CA PHE A 71 -7.68 9.50 -8.66
C PHE A 71 -8.72 10.50 -9.16
N PHE A 72 -8.62 11.78 -8.77
CA PHE A 72 -9.57 12.80 -9.20
C PHE A 72 -9.57 12.97 -10.72
N ALA A 73 -8.39 12.99 -11.37
CA ALA A 73 -8.32 13.08 -12.82
C ALA A 73 -9.04 11.90 -13.50
N LEU A 74 -8.77 10.67 -13.07
CA LEU A 74 -9.42 9.47 -13.62
C LEU A 74 -10.91 9.40 -13.30
N PHE A 75 -11.30 9.76 -12.07
CA PHE A 75 -12.69 9.79 -11.65
C PHE A 75 -13.49 10.80 -12.48
N THR A 76 -12.97 12.01 -12.68
CA THR A 76 -13.63 13.03 -13.50
C THR A 76 -13.87 12.55 -14.92
N VAL A 77 -12.89 11.90 -15.55
CA VAL A 77 -13.04 11.32 -16.90
C VAL A 77 -14.09 10.19 -16.91
N LEU A 78 -13.95 9.21 -16.01
CA LEU A 78 -14.82 8.02 -15.97
C LEU A 78 -16.26 8.36 -15.54
N ASN A 79 -16.44 9.37 -14.71
CA ASN A 79 -17.76 9.88 -14.33
C ASN A 79 -18.36 10.75 -15.44
N GLY A 80 -17.53 11.49 -16.20
CA GLY A 80 -17.94 12.29 -17.35
C GLY A 80 -18.54 11.45 -18.48
N ILE A 81 -17.91 10.30 -18.81
CA ILE A 81 -18.45 9.37 -19.82
C ILE A 81 -19.75 8.70 -19.39
N GLY A 82 -20.07 8.69 -18.09
CA GLY A 82 -21.32 8.17 -17.52
C GLY A 82 -22.48 9.17 -17.50
N LYS A 83 -22.28 10.41 -17.98
CA LYS A 83 -23.33 11.42 -18.07
C LYS A 83 -24.11 11.28 -19.38
N ASN A 84 -25.33 11.84 -19.37
CA ASN A 84 -26.19 11.93 -20.55
C ASN A 84 -26.51 13.41 -20.82
N PRO A 85 -25.92 14.05 -21.85
CA PRO A 85 -24.90 13.49 -22.76
C PRO A 85 -23.52 13.27 -22.10
N PRO A 86 -22.64 12.42 -22.67
CA PRO A 86 -21.27 12.24 -22.17
C PRO A 86 -20.48 13.55 -22.17
N VAL A 87 -19.65 13.73 -21.14
CA VAL A 87 -18.79 14.92 -20.99
C VAL A 87 -17.34 14.51 -21.16
N ALA A 88 -16.67 15.12 -22.15
CA ALA A 88 -15.24 14.94 -22.37
C ALA A 88 -14.41 15.85 -21.46
N HIS A 89 -13.26 15.35 -21.01
CA HIS A 89 -12.37 16.07 -20.11
C HIS A 89 -10.91 15.93 -20.57
N GLY A 90 -10.10 16.98 -20.33
CA GLY A 90 -8.68 16.98 -20.66
C GLY A 90 -8.45 17.00 -22.17
N VAL A 91 -7.70 16.01 -22.67
CA VAL A 91 -7.36 15.87 -24.09
C VAL A 91 -8.41 15.08 -24.89
N LEU A 92 -9.44 14.56 -24.23
CA LEU A 92 -10.49 13.78 -24.89
C LEU A 92 -11.45 14.71 -25.64
N THR A 93 -11.82 14.30 -26.85
CA THR A 93 -12.91 14.92 -27.61
C THR A 93 -14.27 14.33 -27.20
N LEU A 94 -15.36 14.97 -27.63
CA LEU A 94 -16.71 14.42 -27.41
C LEU A 94 -16.86 13.04 -28.06
N ALA A 95 -16.33 12.85 -29.27
CA ALA A 95 -16.34 11.57 -29.97
C ALA A 95 -15.60 10.48 -29.17
N ASP A 96 -14.48 10.83 -28.53
CA ASP A 96 -13.76 9.89 -27.65
C ASP A 96 -14.59 9.53 -26.42
N ALA A 97 -15.29 10.50 -25.82
CA ALA A 97 -16.14 10.28 -24.66
C ALA A 97 -17.35 9.39 -24.99
N GLU A 98 -17.99 9.60 -26.14
CA GLU A 98 -19.09 8.76 -26.64
C GLU A 98 -18.61 7.33 -26.94
N SER A 99 -17.47 7.19 -27.62
CA SER A 99 -16.85 5.90 -27.88
C SER A 99 -16.53 5.15 -26.57
N ALA A 100 -15.91 5.85 -25.60
CA ALA A 100 -15.60 5.30 -24.29
C ALA A 100 -16.85 4.91 -23.49
N ALA A 101 -17.93 5.69 -23.60
CA ALA A 101 -19.18 5.39 -22.92
C ALA A 101 -19.82 4.07 -23.39
N GLN A 102 -19.60 3.68 -24.65
CA GLN A 102 -20.10 2.43 -25.22
C GLN A 102 -19.18 1.22 -24.96
N ALA A 103 -17.98 1.43 -24.41
CA ALA A 103 -17.05 0.35 -24.12
C ALA A 103 -17.63 -0.62 -23.08
N LYS A 104 -17.50 -1.93 -23.32
CA LYS A 104 -18.08 -2.98 -22.48
C LYS A 104 -17.02 -3.75 -21.71
N PHE A 105 -17.33 -4.07 -20.46
CA PHE A 105 -16.56 -4.95 -19.60
C PHE A 105 -17.45 -6.10 -19.16
N PHE A 106 -17.10 -7.33 -19.58
CA PHE A 106 -17.96 -8.52 -19.41
C PHE A 106 -19.42 -8.28 -19.88
N GLY A 107 -19.59 -7.54 -20.98
CA GLY A 107 -20.90 -7.22 -21.56
C GLY A 107 -21.63 -6.03 -20.92
N ALA A 108 -21.13 -5.48 -19.80
CA ALA A 108 -21.69 -4.29 -19.16
C ALA A 108 -20.97 -3.01 -19.63
N PRO A 109 -21.68 -1.96 -20.09
CA PRO A 109 -21.05 -0.70 -20.45
C PRO A 109 -20.36 -0.04 -19.25
N ILE A 110 -19.15 0.47 -19.44
CA ILE A 110 -18.35 1.02 -18.34
C ILE A 110 -18.88 2.37 -17.80
N SER A 111 -19.73 3.03 -18.58
CA SER A 111 -20.42 4.29 -18.24
C SER A 111 -21.59 4.08 -17.27
N GLU A 112 -22.19 2.89 -17.25
CA GLU A 112 -23.39 2.62 -16.47
C GLU A 112 -23.08 2.37 -14.99
N THR A 113 -24.09 2.65 -14.15
CA THR A 113 -24.07 2.42 -12.70
C THR A 113 -25.07 1.34 -12.32
N PHE A 114 -24.92 0.75 -11.14
CA PHE A 114 -25.86 -0.28 -10.66
C PHE A 114 -27.29 0.25 -10.49
N LEU A 115 -27.44 1.46 -9.93
CA LEU A 115 -28.75 2.08 -9.70
C LEU A 115 -29.34 2.70 -10.98
N GLY A 116 -28.50 3.11 -11.92
CA GLY A 116 -28.94 3.75 -13.17
C GLY A 116 -29.33 2.76 -14.28
N SER A 117 -29.03 1.48 -14.12
CA SER A 117 -29.28 0.46 -15.16
C SER A 117 -30.34 -0.56 -14.77
N THR A 118 -31.20 -0.90 -15.72
CA THR A 118 -32.11 -2.04 -15.61
C THR A 118 -31.47 -3.36 -16.04
N SER A 119 -30.31 -3.32 -16.69
CA SER A 119 -29.60 -4.49 -17.21
C SER A 119 -29.13 -5.42 -16.09
N GLY A 120 -29.55 -6.68 -16.16
CA GLY A 120 -29.09 -7.73 -15.24
C GLY A 120 -27.56 -7.91 -15.30
N THR A 121 -26.95 -7.79 -16.48
CA THR A 121 -25.51 -7.90 -16.67
C THR A 121 -24.75 -6.81 -15.93
N VAL A 122 -25.20 -5.55 -16.01
CA VAL A 122 -24.59 -4.42 -15.29
C VAL A 122 -24.63 -4.64 -13.79
N LYS A 123 -25.77 -5.13 -13.28
CA LYS A 123 -25.94 -5.44 -11.85
C LYS A 123 -24.99 -6.54 -11.38
N ILE A 124 -24.93 -7.65 -12.12
CA ILE A 124 -24.05 -8.78 -11.79
C ILE A 124 -22.58 -8.36 -11.81
N VAL A 125 -22.13 -7.70 -12.88
CA VAL A 125 -20.74 -7.23 -13.02
C VAL A 125 -20.39 -6.28 -11.88
N THR A 126 -21.28 -5.34 -11.54
CA THR A 126 -21.05 -4.40 -10.44
C THR A 126 -20.91 -5.11 -9.09
N VAL A 127 -21.80 -6.05 -8.77
CA VAL A 127 -21.73 -6.83 -7.52
C VAL A 127 -20.42 -7.62 -7.44
N ILE A 128 -20.00 -8.26 -8.53
CA ILE A 128 -18.73 -9.00 -8.59
C ILE A 128 -17.54 -8.05 -8.33
N LEU A 129 -17.52 -6.87 -8.97
CA LEU A 129 -16.45 -5.89 -8.77
C LEU A 129 -16.41 -5.38 -7.33
N ILE A 130 -17.55 -5.03 -6.74
CA ILE A 130 -17.62 -4.58 -5.34
C ILE A 130 -17.16 -5.68 -4.38
N ALA A 131 -17.62 -6.92 -4.59
CA ALA A 131 -17.20 -8.06 -3.77
C ALA A 131 -15.70 -8.30 -3.88
N PHE A 132 -15.14 -8.24 -5.08
CA PHE A 132 -13.71 -8.36 -5.34
C PHE A 132 -12.91 -7.24 -4.67
N MET A 133 -13.36 -5.98 -4.80
CA MET A 133 -12.73 -4.82 -4.15
C MET A 133 -12.73 -4.94 -2.63
N SER A 134 -13.85 -5.33 -2.04
CA SER A 134 -13.99 -5.53 -0.60
C SER A 134 -13.09 -6.66 -0.11
N LEU A 135 -13.06 -7.80 -0.82
CA LEU A 135 -12.21 -8.94 -0.46
C LEU A 135 -10.72 -8.60 -0.56
N THR A 136 -10.30 -7.96 -1.65
CA THR A 136 -8.89 -7.56 -1.85
C THR A 136 -8.45 -6.52 -0.82
N THR A 137 -9.30 -5.54 -0.50
CA THR A 137 -9.00 -4.54 0.54
C THR A 137 -8.92 -5.20 1.92
N PHE A 138 -9.90 -6.03 2.27
CA PHE A 138 -9.95 -6.73 3.56
C PHE A 138 -8.71 -7.61 3.74
N THR A 139 -8.37 -8.42 2.74
CA THR A 139 -7.19 -9.30 2.80
C THR A 139 -5.89 -8.51 2.86
N THR A 140 -5.77 -7.38 2.15
CA THR A 140 -4.61 -6.48 2.23
C THR A 140 -4.44 -5.94 3.65
N GLN A 141 -5.52 -5.41 4.26
CA GLN A 141 -5.44 -4.83 5.59
C GLN A 141 -5.21 -5.89 6.67
N ARG A 142 -5.85 -7.05 6.55
CA ARG A 142 -5.60 -8.18 7.44
C ARG A 142 -4.15 -8.65 7.33
N GLN A 143 -3.59 -8.74 6.12
CA GLN A 143 -2.20 -9.14 5.92
C GLN A 143 -1.22 -8.13 6.53
N LEU A 144 -1.46 -6.84 6.34
CA LEU A 144 -0.66 -5.78 6.93
C LEU A 144 -0.67 -5.88 8.46
N MET A 145 -1.85 -6.08 9.06
CA MET A 145 -1.99 -6.20 10.51
C MET A 145 -1.33 -7.46 11.09
N VAL A 146 -1.57 -8.63 10.49
CA VAL A 146 -1.12 -9.91 11.04
C VAL A 146 0.34 -10.19 10.75
N LYS A 147 0.86 -9.74 9.61
CA LYS A 147 2.23 -10.09 9.15
C LYS A 147 3.16 -8.89 9.00
N GLY A 148 2.62 -7.71 8.73
CA GLY A 148 3.40 -6.52 8.41
C GLY A 148 3.74 -5.63 9.60
N MET A 149 3.01 -5.74 10.72
CA MET A 149 3.23 -4.96 11.92
C MET A 149 3.87 -5.79 13.05
N PRO A 150 4.71 -5.18 13.90
CA PRO A 150 5.17 -5.82 15.13
C PRO A 150 4.01 -6.20 16.05
N LYS A 151 4.19 -7.29 16.79
CA LYS A 151 3.26 -7.69 17.86
C LYS A 151 3.26 -6.59 18.91
N MET A 152 2.17 -5.85 19.01
CA MET A 152 2.00 -4.76 19.95
C MET A 152 0.86 -5.09 20.90
N ASP A 153 1.03 -4.79 22.19
CA ASP A 153 -0.03 -4.97 23.17
C ASP A 153 -1.28 -4.18 22.78
N SER A 154 -2.40 -4.89 22.76
CA SER A 154 -3.68 -4.46 22.20
C SER A 154 -4.32 -3.25 22.90
N SER A 155 -3.88 -2.93 24.12
CA SER A 155 -4.69 -2.15 25.06
C SER A 155 -4.71 -0.64 24.85
N ASN A 156 -3.71 -0.04 24.18
CA ASN A 156 -3.65 1.43 24.02
C ASN A 156 -3.08 1.94 22.67
N ASN A 157 -2.99 1.09 21.65
CA ASN A 157 -2.36 1.49 20.38
C ASN A 157 -3.37 2.15 19.41
N MET A 158 -3.39 3.48 19.40
CA MET A 158 -4.20 4.29 18.46
C MET A 158 -3.98 3.89 16.99
N MET A 159 -2.76 3.49 16.62
CA MET A 159 -2.45 3.01 15.26
C MET A 159 -3.16 1.69 14.91
N LEU A 160 -3.20 0.74 15.86
CA LEU A 160 -3.84 -0.57 15.63
C LEU A 160 -5.37 -0.44 15.62
N GLN A 161 -5.92 0.45 16.45
CA GLN A 161 -7.34 0.80 16.41
C GLN A 161 -7.73 1.43 15.07
N GLN A 162 -6.96 2.41 14.57
CA GLN A 162 -7.22 3.01 13.25
C GLN A 162 -7.21 1.95 12.13
N GLN A 163 -6.25 1.02 12.14
CA GLN A 163 -6.22 -0.06 11.15
C GLN A 163 -7.39 -1.04 11.26
N LYS A 164 -7.82 -1.38 12.48
CA LYS A 164 -9.03 -2.21 12.71
C LYS A 164 -10.29 -1.53 12.19
N ILE A 165 -10.44 -0.23 12.45
CA ILE A 165 -11.57 0.55 11.93
C ILE A 165 -11.56 0.49 10.42
N MET A 166 -10.42 0.78 9.78
CA MET A 166 -10.28 0.71 8.32
C MET A 166 -10.61 -0.69 7.77
N LEU A 167 -10.15 -1.77 8.43
CA LEU A 167 -10.38 -3.14 8.00
C LEU A 167 -11.88 -3.48 7.86
N TYR A 168 -12.71 -3.04 8.80
CA TYR A 168 -14.14 -3.38 8.83
C TYR A 168 -15.03 -2.31 8.18
N LEU A 169 -14.64 -1.03 8.27
CA LEU A 169 -15.44 0.07 7.76
C LEU A 169 -15.37 0.18 6.23
N PHE A 170 -14.17 0.06 5.63
CA PHE A 170 -14.03 0.24 4.17
C PHE A 170 -14.84 -0.76 3.34
N PRO A 171 -14.90 -2.06 3.66
CA PRO A 171 -15.75 -3.00 2.93
C PRO A 171 -17.24 -2.60 2.94
N VAL A 172 -17.73 -2.08 4.07
CA VAL A 172 -19.11 -1.59 4.19
C VAL A 172 -19.32 -0.33 3.35
N ILE A 173 -18.38 0.62 3.43
CA ILE A 173 -18.42 1.83 2.59
C ILE A 173 -18.44 1.45 1.11
N PHE A 174 -17.60 0.53 0.66
CA PHE A 174 -17.59 0.09 -0.73
C PHE A 174 -18.87 -0.63 -1.14
N ALA A 175 -19.47 -1.42 -0.25
CA ALA A 175 -20.76 -2.07 -0.52
C ALA A 175 -21.90 -1.06 -0.72
N VAL A 176 -21.97 -0.02 0.13
CA VAL A 176 -23.05 0.98 0.09
C VAL A 176 -22.82 2.05 -0.98
N SER A 177 -21.59 2.56 -1.11
CA SER A 177 -21.26 3.62 -2.07
C SER A 177 -21.01 3.08 -3.47
N GLY A 178 -20.51 1.85 -3.59
CA GLY A 178 -20.09 1.23 -4.85
C GLY A 178 -21.19 1.19 -5.92
N VAL A 179 -22.45 1.03 -5.51
CA VAL A 179 -23.61 0.97 -6.41
C VAL A 179 -23.89 2.29 -7.14
N ASN A 180 -23.38 3.41 -6.63
CA ASN A 180 -23.55 4.72 -7.23
C ASN A 180 -22.48 5.05 -8.28
N PHE A 181 -21.39 4.28 -8.32
CA PHE A 181 -20.27 4.57 -9.21
C PHE A 181 -20.41 3.88 -10.57
N PRO A 182 -19.94 4.52 -11.66
CA PRO A 182 -19.83 3.87 -12.95
C PRO A 182 -18.92 2.64 -12.89
N ILE A 183 -19.23 1.61 -13.68
CA ILE A 183 -18.43 0.39 -13.76
C ILE A 183 -16.96 0.70 -14.06
N GLY A 184 -16.66 1.69 -14.90
CA GLY A 184 -15.29 2.12 -15.19
C GLY A 184 -14.50 2.52 -13.94
N VAL A 185 -15.15 3.22 -13.00
CA VAL A 185 -14.54 3.61 -11.73
C VAL A 185 -14.30 2.38 -10.84
N LEU A 186 -15.23 1.44 -10.81
CA LEU A 186 -15.09 0.19 -10.07
C LEU A 186 -13.96 -0.71 -10.63
N ILE A 187 -13.79 -0.76 -11.95
CA ILE A 187 -12.66 -1.44 -12.60
C ILE A 187 -11.34 -0.81 -12.18
N TYR A 188 -11.26 0.52 -12.18
CA TYR A 188 -10.06 1.23 -11.75
C TYR A 188 -9.71 0.89 -10.29
N TRP A 189 -10.68 0.94 -9.37
CA TRP A 189 -10.44 0.57 -7.98
C TRP A 189 -10.06 -0.90 -7.83
N SER A 190 -10.76 -1.81 -8.51
CA SER A 190 -10.47 -3.24 -8.51
C SER A 190 -9.02 -3.51 -8.92
N THR A 191 -8.58 -2.90 -10.02
CA THR A 191 -7.21 -3.03 -10.53
C THR A 191 -6.19 -2.45 -9.55
N THR A 192 -6.53 -1.32 -8.93
CA THR A 192 -5.69 -0.64 -7.94
C THR A 192 -5.52 -1.45 -6.66
N ASN A 193 -6.60 -2.05 -6.18
CA ASN A 193 -6.60 -2.91 -5.00
C ASN A 193 -5.83 -4.20 -5.27
N LEU A 194 -6.02 -4.82 -6.44
CA LEU A 194 -5.27 -6.00 -6.85
C LEU A 194 -3.76 -5.73 -6.93
N TRP A 195 -3.37 -4.59 -7.51
CA TRP A 195 -1.97 -4.15 -7.52
C TRP A 195 -1.43 -3.99 -6.10
N THR A 196 -2.16 -3.29 -5.24
CA THR A 196 -1.74 -3.02 -3.86
C THR A 196 -1.62 -4.32 -3.08
N TRP A 197 -2.57 -5.24 -3.22
CA TRP A 197 -2.54 -6.57 -2.61
C TRP A 197 -1.31 -7.36 -3.06
N GLY A 198 -1.04 -7.42 -4.36
CA GLY A 198 0.13 -8.10 -4.92
C GLY A 198 1.45 -7.47 -4.47
N GLN A 199 1.55 -6.13 -4.50
CA GLN A 199 2.70 -5.38 -4.03
C GLN A 199 2.94 -5.64 -2.54
N GLN A 200 1.91 -5.55 -1.71
CA GLN A 200 2.00 -5.76 -0.27
C GLN A 200 2.42 -7.19 0.05
N PHE A 201 1.87 -8.18 -0.67
CA PHE A 201 2.26 -9.57 -0.56
C PHE A 201 3.75 -9.78 -0.89
N TYR A 202 4.22 -9.19 -1.99
CA TYR A 202 5.63 -9.26 -2.38
C TYR A 202 6.55 -8.59 -1.35
N VAL A 203 6.22 -7.36 -0.92
CA VAL A 203 7.00 -6.58 0.03
C VAL A 203 7.11 -7.29 1.37
N ILE A 204 6.00 -7.75 1.96
CA ILE A 204 6.03 -8.47 3.24
C ILE A 204 6.89 -9.74 3.14
N LYS A 205 6.86 -10.43 2.00
CA LYS A 205 7.62 -11.68 1.81
C LYS A 205 9.11 -11.45 1.60
N ARG A 206 9.50 -10.42 0.84
CA ARG A 206 10.91 -10.17 0.44
C ARG A 206 11.63 -9.19 1.36
N ASN A 207 10.89 -8.26 1.92
CA ASN A 207 11.39 -7.18 2.75
C ASN A 207 10.40 -6.95 3.91
N PRO A 208 10.26 -7.93 4.84
CA PRO A 208 9.38 -7.76 6.00
C PRO A 208 9.87 -6.63 6.91
N THR A 209 8.94 -6.00 7.63
CA THR A 209 9.22 -4.96 8.62
C THR A 209 9.95 -5.57 9.83
N PRO A 210 11.06 -4.98 10.32
CA PRO A 210 11.73 -5.47 11.53
C PRO A 210 10.77 -5.60 12.72
N GLY A 211 10.92 -6.69 13.48
CA GLY A 211 10.04 -7.00 14.62
C GLY A 211 8.64 -7.53 14.27
N SER A 212 8.29 -7.69 12.98
CA SER A 212 7.03 -8.31 12.57
C SER A 212 7.12 -9.85 12.58
N PRO A 213 5.98 -10.57 12.65
CA PRO A 213 5.96 -12.03 12.57
C PRO A 213 6.62 -12.56 11.28
N ALA A 214 6.43 -11.86 10.16
CA ALA A 214 7.09 -12.21 8.90
C ALA A 214 8.62 -12.04 8.94
N TYR A 215 9.12 -11.08 9.71
CA TYR A 215 10.56 -10.90 9.94
C TYR A 215 11.13 -12.01 10.84
N GLU A 216 10.42 -12.39 11.91
CA GLU A 216 10.77 -13.52 12.76
C GLU A 216 10.85 -14.84 11.97
N GLU A 217 9.85 -15.13 11.14
CA GLU A 217 9.82 -16.33 10.28
C GLU A 217 10.98 -16.36 9.28
N LEU A 218 11.29 -15.21 8.68
CA LEU A 218 12.37 -15.09 7.70
C LEU A 218 13.74 -15.26 8.36
N GLN A 219 13.94 -14.71 9.57
CA GLN A 219 15.16 -14.93 10.35
C GLN A 219 15.33 -16.41 10.72
N LYS A 220 14.28 -17.07 11.23
CA LYS A 220 14.31 -18.52 11.55
C LYS A 220 14.68 -19.38 10.34
N LYS A 221 14.18 -19.03 9.15
CA LYS A 221 14.53 -19.73 7.89
C LYS A 221 15.96 -19.45 7.41
N ARG A 222 16.53 -18.29 7.77
CA ARG A 222 17.93 -17.95 7.45
C ARG A 222 18.89 -18.65 8.40
N SER A 223 18.61 -18.63 9.71
CA SER A 223 19.42 -19.30 10.71
C SER A 223 19.42 -20.82 10.53
N SER A 224 18.31 -21.43 10.11
CA SER A 224 18.28 -22.87 9.79
C SER A 224 19.03 -23.25 8.51
N LYS A 225 19.30 -22.31 7.61
CA LYS A 225 20.03 -22.55 6.35
C LYS A 225 21.51 -22.15 6.41
N ASN A 226 21.88 -21.23 7.30
CA ASN A 226 23.27 -20.79 7.52
C ASN A 226 23.44 -20.38 9.00
N PRO A 227 23.94 -21.28 9.86
CA PRO A 227 24.15 -20.99 11.29
C PRO A 227 25.08 -19.80 11.55
N SER A 228 26.05 -19.54 10.67
CA SER A 228 27.03 -18.45 10.80
C SER A 228 26.48 -17.06 10.43
N ALA A 229 25.31 -16.96 9.79
CA ALA A 229 24.70 -15.68 9.42
C ALA A 229 23.75 -15.12 10.50
N ALA A 230 23.63 -15.82 11.64
CA ALA A 230 22.73 -15.43 12.73
C ALA A 230 23.22 -14.20 13.53
N ASN A 231 24.50 -13.83 13.42
CA ASN A 231 25.11 -12.73 14.18
C ASN A 231 25.27 -11.42 13.41
N GLU A 232 24.90 -11.32 12.14
CA GLU A 232 25.24 -10.13 11.33
C GLU A 232 24.22 -8.98 11.38
N ASN A 233 23.11 -9.07 12.11
CA ASN A 233 22.13 -7.98 12.16
C ASN A 233 21.44 -7.85 13.53
N ILE A 234 22.24 -7.80 14.59
CA ILE A 234 21.79 -7.29 15.90
C ILE A 234 22.31 -5.85 16.13
N ASP A 235 23.18 -5.29 15.28
CA ASP A 235 23.70 -3.91 15.48
C ASP A 235 23.04 -2.85 14.56
N GLY A 236 21.79 -3.07 14.14
CA GLY A 236 21.05 -2.09 13.32
C GLY A 236 20.18 -1.10 14.11
N ALA A 237 20.18 -1.20 15.45
CA ALA A 237 19.35 -0.36 16.34
C ALA A 237 20.11 0.83 16.94
N THR A 238 21.41 0.96 16.65
CA THR A 238 22.23 2.09 17.07
C THR A 238 23.00 2.61 15.86
N GLU A 239 22.99 3.93 15.72
CA GLU A 239 23.63 4.73 14.66
C GLU A 239 22.81 4.94 13.37
N GLY A 240 22.29 6.17 13.26
CA GLY A 240 21.66 6.70 12.06
C GLY A 240 22.64 6.91 10.91
N SER A 241 23.10 5.81 10.30
CA SER A 241 23.72 5.84 8.99
C SER A 241 22.72 5.48 7.90
N VAL A 242 22.70 6.33 6.89
CA VAL A 242 21.97 6.10 5.64
C VAL A 242 22.51 4.82 5.03
N ILE A 243 21.73 3.74 5.09
CA ILE A 243 22.02 2.55 4.27
C ILE A 243 21.77 2.97 2.82
N ASP A 244 22.84 3.38 2.15
CA ASP A 244 22.96 3.31 0.70
C ASP A 244 22.81 1.84 0.30
N PRO A 245 21.98 1.52 -0.71
CA PRO A 245 21.90 0.16 -1.19
C PRO A 245 23.23 -0.18 -1.86
N GLU A 246 24.05 -0.96 -1.16
CA GLU A 246 25.20 -1.63 -1.73
C GLU A 246 24.73 -2.41 -2.97
N ILE A 247 25.10 -1.91 -4.14
CA ILE A 247 24.85 -2.55 -5.43
C ILE A 247 25.56 -3.89 -5.36
N LYS A 248 24.81 -4.97 -5.15
CA LYS A 248 25.36 -6.33 -5.18
C LYS A 248 26.05 -6.54 -6.52
N GLY A 249 27.38 -6.57 -6.46
CA GLY A 249 28.27 -6.72 -7.60
C GLY A 249 27.85 -7.89 -8.48
N GLN A 250 27.84 -7.60 -9.77
CA GLN A 250 27.73 -8.54 -10.86
C GLN A 250 28.68 -9.73 -10.62
N ARG A 251 28.14 -10.95 -10.67
CA ARG A 251 28.88 -12.20 -10.50
C ARG A 251 30.06 -12.21 -11.48
N GLN A 252 31.28 -11.99 -11.01
CA GLN A 252 32.48 -12.12 -11.84
C GLN A 252 32.61 -13.60 -12.23
N GLN A 253 32.43 -13.88 -13.53
CA GLN A 253 32.72 -15.19 -14.09
C GLN A 253 34.24 -15.43 -14.05
N PRO A 254 34.70 -16.62 -13.66
CA PRO A 254 36.13 -16.93 -13.66
C PRO A 254 36.66 -16.93 -15.10
N ASN A 255 37.64 -16.07 -15.35
CA ASN A 255 38.27 -15.90 -16.66
C ASN A 255 39.11 -17.14 -17.00
N LYS A 256 38.75 -17.89 -18.05
CA LYS A 256 39.53 -19.04 -18.54
C LYS A 256 40.90 -18.55 -19.02
N LYS A 257 41.98 -18.95 -18.34
CA LYS A 257 43.36 -18.75 -18.80
C LYS A 257 43.53 -19.37 -20.20
N LYS A 258 43.85 -18.54 -21.20
CA LYS A 258 44.23 -19.01 -22.55
C LYS A 258 45.52 -19.84 -22.44
N LYS A 259 45.48 -21.09 -22.90
CA LYS A 259 46.66 -21.95 -23.09
C LYS A 259 47.63 -21.28 -24.07
N LYS A 260 48.90 -21.11 -23.67
CA LYS A 260 50.00 -20.76 -24.58
C LYS A 260 50.16 -21.90 -25.60
N LYS A 261 50.07 -21.58 -26.90
CA LYS A 261 50.58 -22.47 -27.96
C LYS A 261 52.11 -22.36 -27.95
N LYS A 262 52.78 -23.52 -27.93
CA LYS A 262 54.15 -23.65 -28.44
C LYS A 262 54.07 -23.78 -29.96
#